data_AF-A0A849Z3F4-F1
#
_entry.id   AF-A0A849Z3F4-F1
#
_cell.length_a   1.000
_cell.length_b   1.000
_cell.length_c   1.000
_cell.angle_alpha   90.00
_cell.angle_beta   90.00
_cell.angle_gamma   90.00
#
_symmetry.space_group_name_H-M   'P 1'
#
loop_
_entity.id
_entity.type
_entity.pdbx_description
1 polymer ?
#
loop_
_entity_poly.entity_id
_entity_poly.type
_entity_poly.pdbx_seq_one_letter_code
_entity_poly.pdbx_strand_id
1 'polypeptide(L)'
;MKRTQVSRSMTLTVSCIVVAVASWGLLAWIFAIGASGGNKIMGSVLLGGLGLVALLGAALGSKKAPCPECGAKIYPDPDREIICDTCRAAVLQRGDEVERLEPEHVASERCFGLPLRAGVTFPQLCASCGALATRTVPVEYHLSFAWKAFITVTAAAAGDLAYADQKVNAKVPVCDAHDDGGEIKDLHKEDVLLCVRSWGFAKAYREVNEGAQVTIVR
;
A
#
# COMPACT_ATOMS: atom_id res chain seq x y z
N MET A 1 -12.15 -18.30 -6.67
CA MET A 1 -11.09 -17.71 -5.82
C MET A 1 -11.51 -17.77 -4.36
N LYS A 2 -10.64 -18.25 -3.46
CA LYS A 2 -10.89 -18.18 -2.01
C LYS A 2 -10.67 -16.74 -1.56
N ARG A 3 -11.70 -16.13 -0.96
CA ARG A 3 -11.60 -14.82 -0.32
C ARG A 3 -11.59 -15.00 1.18
N THR A 4 -10.74 -14.27 1.88
CA THR A 4 -10.74 -14.23 3.34
C THR A 4 -11.15 -12.84 3.80
N GLN A 5 -11.99 -12.77 4.82
CA GLN A 5 -12.36 -11.49 5.41
C GLN A 5 -11.30 -11.01 6.38
N VAL A 6 -11.07 -9.70 6.36
CA VAL A 6 -10.22 -9.00 7.31
C VAL A 6 -10.95 -8.95 8.65
N SER A 7 -10.69 -9.94 9.50
CA SER A 7 -11.25 -9.97 10.85
C SER A 7 -10.52 -8.97 11.74
N ARG A 8 -11.23 -8.07 12.41
CA ARG A 8 -10.64 -7.29 13.51
C ARG A 8 -10.28 -8.26 14.64
N SER A 9 -9.08 -8.10 15.19
CA SER A 9 -8.61 -8.94 16.29
C SER A 9 -9.48 -8.73 17.52
N MET A 10 -10.46 -9.61 17.75
CA MET A 10 -11.35 -9.53 18.91
C MET A 10 -10.57 -9.49 20.23
N THR A 11 -9.42 -10.16 20.30
CA THR A 11 -8.55 -10.14 21.48
C THR A 11 -8.04 -8.73 21.82
N LEU A 12 -7.71 -7.92 20.82
CA LEU A 12 -7.25 -6.54 21.04
C LEU A 12 -8.41 -5.70 21.55
N THR A 13 -9.57 -5.80 20.90
CA THR A 13 -10.79 -5.09 21.32
C THR A 13 -11.20 -5.47 22.75
N VAL A 14 -11.19 -6.76 23.08
CA VAL A 14 -11.48 -7.26 24.43
C VAL A 14 -10.46 -6.75 25.44
N SER A 15 -9.16 -6.78 25.12
CA SER A 15 -8.13 -6.24 26.03
C SER A 15 -8.32 -4.74 26.30
N CYS A 16 -8.65 -3.95 25.28
CA CYS A 16 -8.94 -2.52 25.44
C CYS A 16 -10.18 -2.28 26.29
N ILE A 17 -11.25 -3.07 26.09
CA ILE A 17 -12.47 -2.99 26.91
C ILE A 17 -12.16 -3.34 28.36
N VAL A 18 -11.39 -4.42 28.63
CA VAL A 18 -11.01 -4.81 29.99
C VAL A 18 -10.20 -3.71 30.69
N VAL A 19 -9.23 -3.11 29.99
CA VAL A 19 -8.44 -1.98 30.54
C VAL A 19 -9.33 -0.77 30.81
N ALA A 20 -10.29 -0.47 29.92
CA ALA A 20 -11.24 0.62 30.11
C ALA A 20 -12.17 0.36 31.31
N VAL A 21 -12.71 -0.84 31.47
CA VAL A 21 -13.57 -1.19 32.61
C VAL A 21 -12.79 -1.22 33.92
N ALA A 22 -11.59 -1.82 33.94
CA ALA A 22 -10.74 -1.87 35.14
C ALA A 22 -10.30 -0.48 35.60
N SER A 23 -9.96 0.41 34.65
CA SER A 23 -9.65 1.80 34.98
C SER A 23 -10.88 2.51 35.55
N TRP A 24 -12.07 2.36 34.96
CA TRP A 24 -13.31 2.91 35.52
C TRP A 24 -13.64 2.36 36.92
N GLY A 25 -13.43 1.06 37.17
CA GLY A 25 -13.65 0.44 38.47
C GLY A 25 -12.69 0.96 39.54
N LEU A 26 -11.39 1.06 39.23
CA LEU A 26 -10.38 1.63 40.12
C LEU A 26 -10.70 3.10 40.43
N LEU A 27 -11.22 3.84 39.44
CA LEU A 27 -11.64 5.23 39.59
C LEU A 27 -12.83 5.41 40.53
N ALA A 28 -13.86 4.59 40.38
CA ALA A 28 -15.01 4.60 41.30
C ALA A 28 -14.57 4.30 42.74
N TRP A 29 -13.62 3.36 42.92
CA TRP A 29 -13.07 3.00 44.22
C TRP A 29 -12.26 4.15 44.86
N ILE A 30 -11.36 4.79 44.10
CA ILE A 30 -10.60 5.97 44.58
C ILE A 30 -11.54 7.11 44.96
N PHE A 31 -12.59 7.35 44.17
CA PHE A 31 -13.58 8.39 44.48
C PHE A 31 -14.38 8.07 45.74
N ALA A 32 -14.74 6.80 45.95
CA ALA A 32 -15.43 6.35 47.16
C ALA A 32 -14.58 6.54 48.42
N ILE A 33 -13.26 6.34 48.34
CA ILE A 33 -12.33 6.50 49.47
C ILE A 33 -11.95 7.98 49.70
N GLY A 34 -11.76 8.76 48.64
CA GLY A 34 -11.32 10.16 48.70
C GLY A 34 -12.42 11.20 48.99
N ALA A 35 -13.70 10.79 49.06
CA ALA A 35 -14.83 11.70 49.25
C ALA A 35 -14.86 12.43 50.62
N SER A 36 -13.92 12.16 51.54
CA SER A 36 -13.83 12.78 52.86
C SER A 36 -12.95 14.05 52.93
N GLY A 37 -12.15 14.39 51.91
CA GLY A 37 -11.24 15.55 51.94
C GLY A 37 -11.17 16.29 50.60
N GLY A 38 -11.59 17.55 50.58
CA GLY A 38 -11.93 18.30 49.36
C GLY A 38 -10.78 18.56 48.38
N ASN A 39 -10.89 17.97 47.17
CA ASN A 39 -10.67 18.67 45.88
C ASN A 39 -11.12 17.76 44.72
N LYS A 40 -12.40 17.83 44.35
CA LYS A 40 -13.05 16.87 43.42
C LYS A 40 -12.82 17.13 41.93
N ILE A 41 -12.29 18.30 41.54
CA ILE A 41 -12.34 18.79 40.15
C ILE A 41 -11.09 18.40 39.34
N MET A 42 -9.92 18.31 39.98
CA MET A 42 -8.66 18.08 39.26
C MET A 42 -8.46 16.62 38.81
N GLY A 43 -9.09 15.66 39.50
CA GLY A 43 -9.05 14.24 39.12
C GLY A 43 -9.83 13.93 37.84
N SER A 44 -11.00 14.54 37.64
CA SER A 44 -11.90 14.22 36.53
C SER A 44 -11.34 14.55 35.13
N VAL A 45 -10.52 15.59 34.99
CA VAL A 45 -10.04 16.07 33.68
C VAL A 45 -8.90 15.22 33.12
N LEU A 46 -7.92 14.83 33.95
CA LEU A 46 -6.83 13.93 33.53
C LEU A 46 -7.32 12.52 33.19
N LEU A 47 -8.45 12.10 33.78
CA LEU A 47 -8.96 10.73 33.70
C LEU A 47 -9.93 10.51 32.53
N GLY A 48 -10.69 11.54 32.13
CA GLY A 48 -11.46 11.51 30.88
C GLY A 48 -10.56 11.39 29.63
N GLY A 49 -9.37 12.01 29.67
CA GLY A 49 -8.39 11.93 28.58
C GLY A 49 -7.83 10.52 28.36
N LEU A 50 -7.46 9.82 29.43
CA LEU A 50 -6.89 8.45 29.36
C LEU A 50 -7.90 7.41 28.83
N GLY A 51 -9.16 7.50 29.25
CA GLY A 51 -10.23 6.64 28.72
C GLY A 51 -10.47 6.85 27.22
N LEU A 52 -10.43 8.11 26.77
CA LEU A 52 -10.58 8.46 25.36
C LEU A 52 -9.40 7.96 24.51
N VAL A 53 -8.17 8.08 25.03
CA VAL A 53 -6.96 7.58 24.35
C VAL A 53 -6.97 6.06 24.22
N ALA A 54 -7.42 5.34 25.26
CA ALA A 54 -7.57 3.88 25.18
C ALA A 54 -8.62 3.45 24.14
N LEU A 55 -9.74 4.18 24.05
CA LEU A 55 -10.78 3.96 23.03
C LEU A 55 -10.27 4.27 21.61
N LEU A 56 -9.51 5.35 21.44
CA LEU A 56 -8.88 5.70 20.16
C LEU A 56 -7.85 4.65 19.73
N GLY A 57 -7.05 4.13 20.66
CA GLY A 57 -6.11 3.04 20.40
C GLY A 57 -6.79 1.75 19.97
N ALA A 58 -7.95 1.43 20.56
CA ALA A 58 -8.76 0.27 20.16
C ALA A 58 -9.36 0.43 18.75
N ALA A 59 -9.72 1.65 18.37
CA ALA A 59 -10.25 1.96 17.04
C ALA A 59 -9.17 1.86 15.94
N LEU A 60 -7.91 2.12 16.28
CA LEU A 60 -6.76 2.05 15.36
C LEU A 60 -6.08 0.67 15.32
N GLY A 61 -6.66 -0.34 15.95
CA GLY A 61 -6.08 -1.69 15.99
C GLY A 61 -5.69 -2.21 14.61
N SER A 62 -4.44 -2.65 14.48
CA SER A 62 -3.89 -3.20 13.25
C SER A 62 -4.77 -4.35 12.74
N LYS A 63 -5.37 -4.15 11.56
CA LYS A 63 -6.19 -5.17 10.89
C LYS A 63 -5.30 -6.38 10.59
N LYS A 64 -5.78 -7.59 10.89
CA LYS A 64 -5.11 -8.85 10.54
C LYS A 64 -6.05 -9.68 9.69
N ALA A 65 -5.53 -10.37 8.69
CA ALA A 65 -6.30 -11.31 7.88
C ALA A 65 -5.54 -12.65 7.80
N PRO A 66 -6.24 -13.78 7.65
CA PRO A 66 -5.59 -15.02 7.28
C PRO A 66 -5.26 -15.01 5.78
N CYS A 67 -4.06 -15.49 5.43
CA CYS A 67 -3.66 -15.68 4.04
C CYS A 67 -4.64 -16.66 3.36
N PRO A 68 -5.20 -16.32 2.19
CA PRO A 68 -6.17 -17.17 1.49
C PRO A 68 -5.58 -18.51 1.01
N GLU A 69 -4.25 -18.62 0.92
CA GLU A 69 -3.56 -19.84 0.50
C GLU A 69 -3.23 -20.77 1.67
N CYS A 70 -2.50 -20.27 2.69
CA CYS A 70 -1.97 -21.09 3.78
C CYS A 70 -2.62 -20.83 5.16
N GLY A 71 -3.46 -19.80 5.30
CA GLY A 71 -4.09 -19.42 6.56
C GLY A 71 -3.19 -18.64 7.54
N ALA A 72 -1.90 -18.43 7.23
CA ALA A 72 -1.00 -17.65 8.09
C ALA A 72 -1.48 -16.19 8.25
N LYS A 73 -1.22 -15.59 9.41
CA LYS A 73 -1.63 -14.20 9.68
C LYS A 73 -0.80 -13.22 8.86
N ILE A 74 -1.47 -12.36 8.12
CA ILE A 74 -0.88 -11.26 7.36
C ILE A 74 -1.42 -9.92 7.87
N TYR A 75 -0.67 -8.86 7.60
CA TYR A 75 -1.03 -7.48 7.93
C TYR A 75 -1.50 -6.79 6.65
N PRO A 76 -2.82 -6.80 6.36
CA PRO A 76 -3.40 -6.15 5.19
C PRO A 76 -3.07 -4.64 5.13
N ASP A 77 -2.68 -4.20 3.95
CA ASP A 77 -2.34 -2.84 3.55
C ASP A 77 -3.16 -2.57 2.29
N PRO A 78 -4.08 -1.58 2.32
CA PRO A 78 -5.00 -1.32 1.21
C PRO A 78 -4.33 -0.73 -0.04
N ASP A 79 -3.08 -0.29 0.09
CA ASP A 79 -2.34 0.46 -0.93
C ASP A 79 -1.10 -0.31 -1.43
N ARG A 80 -0.79 -1.45 -0.82
CA ARG A 80 0.40 -2.26 -1.14
C ARG A 80 0.06 -3.74 -1.35
N GLU A 81 0.83 -4.35 -2.24
CA GLU A 81 0.86 -5.81 -2.35
C GLU A 81 1.52 -6.36 -1.08
N ILE A 82 0.97 -7.43 -0.53
CA ILE A 82 1.55 -8.12 0.59
C ILE A 82 2.03 -9.48 0.13
N ILE A 83 3.27 -9.81 0.48
CA ILE A 83 3.80 -11.14 0.30
C ILE A 83 3.64 -11.87 1.63
N CYS A 84 2.94 -13.00 1.63
CA CYS A 84 2.83 -13.82 2.83
C CYS A 84 4.19 -14.38 3.23
N ASP A 85 4.64 -14.15 4.47
CA ASP A 85 5.95 -14.61 4.95
C ASP A 85 6.07 -16.15 4.98
N THR A 86 4.95 -16.85 5.13
CA THR A 86 4.92 -18.32 5.25
C THR A 86 4.91 -19.03 3.90
N CYS A 87 3.96 -18.70 3.02
CA CYS A 87 3.81 -19.39 1.73
C CYS A 87 4.28 -18.58 0.52
N ARG A 88 4.76 -17.35 0.72
CA ARG A 88 5.19 -16.41 -0.33
C ARG A 88 4.13 -16.07 -1.38
N ALA A 89 2.85 -16.38 -1.11
CA ALA A 89 1.77 -15.96 -1.98
C ALA A 89 1.59 -14.45 -1.93
N ALA A 90 1.48 -13.82 -3.10
CA ALA A 90 1.08 -12.44 -3.27
C ALA A 90 -0.42 -12.31 -2.97
N VAL A 91 -0.78 -11.34 -2.13
CA VAL A 91 -2.16 -11.08 -1.74
C VAL A 91 -2.49 -9.60 -1.85
N LEU A 92 -3.73 -9.31 -2.23
CA LEU A 92 -4.25 -7.97 -2.42
C LEU A 92 -5.45 -7.74 -1.49
N GLN A 93 -5.49 -6.59 -0.84
CA GLN A 93 -6.66 -6.17 -0.07
C GLN A 93 -7.64 -5.38 -0.96
N ARG A 94 -8.90 -5.84 -1.03
CA ARG A 94 -10.03 -5.11 -1.59
C ARG A 94 -11.06 -4.82 -0.50
N GLY A 95 -11.02 -3.61 0.05
CA GLY A 95 -11.90 -3.22 1.14
C GLY A 95 -11.60 -4.02 2.41
N ASP A 96 -12.56 -4.80 2.88
CA ASP A 96 -12.40 -5.71 4.03
C ASP A 96 -12.19 -7.18 3.60
N GLU A 97 -11.89 -7.43 2.33
CA GLU A 97 -11.54 -8.75 1.81
C GLU A 97 -10.07 -8.79 1.39
N VAL A 98 -9.42 -9.94 1.59
CA VAL A 98 -8.12 -10.26 1.00
C VAL A 98 -8.32 -11.38 -0.01
N GLU A 99 -7.76 -11.17 -1.19
CA GLU A 99 -7.75 -12.16 -2.26
C GLU A 99 -6.30 -12.52 -2.62
N ARG A 100 -6.12 -13.76 -3.10
CA ARG A 100 -4.85 -14.17 -3.69
C ARG A 100 -4.69 -13.47 -5.02
N LEU A 101 -3.52 -12.89 -5.25
CA LEU A 101 -3.15 -12.37 -6.54
C LEU A 101 -2.56 -13.50 -7.38
N GLU A 102 -3.26 -13.86 -8.47
CA GLU A 102 -2.76 -14.88 -9.38
C GLU A 102 -1.60 -14.34 -10.23
N PRO A 103 -0.60 -15.16 -10.60
CA PRO A 103 0.53 -14.72 -11.41
C PRO A 103 0.11 -14.08 -12.75
N GLU A 104 -0.97 -14.59 -13.32
CA GLU A 104 -1.56 -14.16 -14.59
C GLU A 104 -2.59 -13.04 -14.41
N HIS A 105 -2.69 -12.47 -13.21
CA HIS A 105 -3.72 -11.47 -12.93
C HIS A 105 -3.51 -10.21 -13.76
N VAL A 106 -4.56 -9.85 -14.49
CA VAL A 106 -4.71 -8.57 -15.17
C VAL A 106 -5.73 -7.75 -14.39
N ALA A 107 -5.27 -6.63 -13.86
CA ALA A 107 -6.14 -5.77 -13.07
C ALA A 107 -7.13 -5.02 -13.97
N SER A 108 -8.43 -5.19 -13.70
CA SER A 108 -9.53 -4.63 -14.51
C SER A 108 -9.83 -3.16 -14.20
N GLU A 109 -9.55 -2.71 -12.98
CA GLU A 109 -9.87 -1.35 -12.49
C GLU A 109 -8.68 -0.63 -11.86
N ARG A 110 -7.77 -1.36 -11.21
CA ARG A 110 -6.57 -0.81 -10.55
C ARG A 110 -5.34 -1.04 -11.40
N CYS A 111 -4.29 -0.25 -11.20
CA CYS A 111 -2.99 -0.50 -11.81
C CYS A 111 -1.93 -0.76 -10.73
N PHE A 112 -0.92 -1.54 -11.10
CA PHE A 112 0.31 -1.70 -10.34
C PHE A 112 1.22 -0.54 -10.71
N GLY A 113 1.39 0.42 -9.80
CA GLY A 113 2.31 1.52 -9.90
C GLY A 113 3.75 1.06 -9.66
N LEU A 114 4.59 1.28 -10.66
CA LEU A 114 6.02 0.94 -10.67
C LEU A 114 6.84 2.24 -10.64
N PRO A 115 7.78 2.41 -9.70
CA PRO A 115 8.57 3.63 -9.64
C PRO A 115 9.45 3.77 -10.88
N LEU A 116 9.29 4.87 -11.60
CA LEU A 116 10.14 5.24 -12.73
C LEU A 116 11.32 6.07 -12.25
N ARG A 117 12.49 5.42 -12.15
CA ARG A 117 13.77 6.05 -11.82
C ARG A 117 14.68 6.05 -13.05
N ALA A 118 15.70 6.89 -13.06
CA ALA A 118 16.72 6.83 -14.11
C ALA A 118 17.40 5.45 -14.13
N GLY A 119 17.59 4.86 -15.32
CA GLY A 119 18.27 3.59 -15.51
C GLY A 119 17.43 2.33 -15.20
N VAL A 120 16.10 2.45 -15.06
CA VAL A 120 15.23 1.28 -14.92
C VAL A 120 15.26 0.41 -16.19
N THR A 121 15.20 -0.91 -15.99
CA THR A 121 15.14 -1.90 -17.06
C THR A 121 13.76 -2.53 -17.10
N PHE A 122 13.06 -2.46 -18.23
CA PHE A 122 11.78 -3.13 -18.38
C PHE A 122 11.96 -4.62 -18.68
N PRO A 123 11.18 -5.52 -18.03
CA PRO A 123 11.18 -6.93 -18.39
C PRO A 123 10.57 -7.14 -19.78
N GLN A 124 10.96 -8.19 -20.50
CA GLN A 124 10.46 -8.52 -21.84
C GLN A 124 9.05 -9.13 -21.84
N LEU A 125 8.15 -8.57 -21.03
CA LEU A 125 6.76 -8.97 -20.89
C LEU A 125 5.85 -7.79 -21.24
N CYS A 126 4.63 -8.05 -21.66
CA CYS A 126 3.62 -7.04 -21.95
C CYS A 126 3.12 -6.43 -20.64
N ALA A 127 3.21 -5.10 -20.52
CA ALA A 127 2.72 -4.37 -19.35
C ALA A 127 1.20 -4.51 -19.10
N SER A 128 0.41 -4.79 -20.14
CA SER A 128 -1.04 -4.99 -20.02
C SER A 128 -1.42 -6.40 -19.57
N CYS A 129 -0.89 -7.45 -20.21
CA CYS A 129 -1.31 -8.83 -19.94
C CYS A 129 -0.24 -9.77 -19.39
N GLY A 130 1.05 -9.41 -19.46
CA GLY A 130 2.15 -10.24 -18.97
C GLY A 130 2.66 -11.30 -19.95
N ALA A 131 2.09 -11.39 -21.16
CA ALA A 131 2.63 -12.24 -22.24
C ALA A 131 4.00 -11.76 -22.71
N LEU A 132 4.73 -12.54 -23.50
CA LEU A 132 6.00 -12.10 -24.09
C LEU A 132 5.76 -10.83 -24.94
N ALA A 133 6.59 -9.82 -24.74
CA ALA A 133 6.50 -8.59 -25.53
C ALA A 133 7.06 -8.80 -26.93
N THR A 134 6.39 -8.21 -27.93
CA THR A 134 6.78 -8.27 -29.35
C THR A 134 7.27 -6.90 -29.85
N ARG A 135 6.91 -5.82 -29.16
CA ARG A 135 7.25 -4.45 -29.49
C ARG A 135 7.25 -3.55 -28.25
N THR A 136 7.64 -2.29 -28.42
CA THR A 136 7.55 -1.26 -27.38
C THR A 136 6.65 -0.11 -27.83
N VAL A 137 5.95 0.49 -26.88
CA VAL A 137 5.10 1.67 -27.09
C VAL A 137 5.64 2.81 -26.24
N PRO A 138 5.82 4.01 -26.82
CA PRO A 138 6.23 5.18 -26.05
C PRO A 138 5.07 5.66 -25.17
N VAL A 139 5.34 5.81 -23.87
CA VAL A 139 4.43 6.44 -22.92
C VAL A 139 5.05 7.77 -22.51
N GLU A 140 4.36 8.86 -22.85
CA GLU A 140 4.80 10.22 -22.55
C GLU A 140 4.06 10.78 -21.34
N TYR A 141 4.78 11.43 -20.43
CA TYR A 141 4.20 12.15 -19.31
C TYR A 141 4.85 13.51 -19.12
N HIS A 142 4.03 14.54 -18.98
CA HIS A 142 4.50 15.89 -18.69
C HIS A 142 4.70 16.06 -17.18
N LEU A 143 5.94 16.32 -16.76
CA LEU A 143 6.27 16.57 -15.37
C LEU A 143 5.63 17.88 -14.90
N SER A 144 5.05 17.84 -13.70
CA SER A 144 4.51 19.04 -13.05
C SER A 144 5.61 20.06 -12.75
N PHE A 145 5.25 21.35 -12.64
CA PHE A 145 6.23 22.42 -12.41
C PHE A 145 7.08 22.21 -11.14
N ALA A 146 6.52 21.57 -10.11
CA ALA A 146 7.24 21.24 -8.87
C ALA A 146 8.41 20.26 -9.12
N TRP A 147 8.20 19.24 -9.96
CA TRP A 147 9.24 18.29 -10.36
C TRP A 147 10.37 18.94 -11.17
N LYS A 148 10.06 19.99 -11.95
CA LYS A 148 11.06 20.74 -12.73
C LYS A 148 12.13 21.39 -11.85
N ALA A 149 11.79 21.74 -10.61
CA ALA A 149 12.72 22.36 -9.67
C ALA A 149 13.62 21.36 -8.94
N PHE A 150 13.18 20.09 -8.84
CA PHE A 150 13.88 19.05 -8.08
C PHE A 150 14.84 18.23 -8.95
N ILE A 151 14.53 18.03 -10.23
CA ILE A 151 15.44 17.38 -11.18
C ILE A 151 16.37 18.44 -11.76
N THR A 152 17.52 18.65 -11.13
CA THR A 152 18.65 19.32 -11.77
C THR A 152 19.11 18.42 -12.92
N VAL A 153 18.72 18.77 -14.15
CA VAL A 153 18.83 17.93 -15.35
C VAL A 153 20.27 17.48 -15.59
N THR A 154 20.62 16.26 -15.18
CA THR A 154 21.64 15.45 -15.86
C THR A 154 20.94 14.70 -16.97
N ALA A 155 21.07 15.19 -18.21
CA ALA A 155 20.62 14.50 -19.42
C ALA A 155 21.51 13.26 -19.68
N ALA A 156 21.44 12.26 -18.82
CA ALA A 156 22.02 10.96 -19.04
C ALA A 156 20.96 10.09 -19.73
N ALA A 157 20.94 10.14 -21.07
CA ALA A 157 20.20 9.18 -21.88
C ALA A 157 20.90 7.82 -21.75
N ALA A 158 20.43 6.97 -20.83
CA ALA A 158 20.85 5.59 -20.74
C ALA A 158 19.60 4.70 -20.77
N GLY A 159 19.30 4.12 -21.94
CA GLY A 159 18.29 3.07 -22.09
C GLY A 159 16.90 3.53 -22.56
N ASP A 160 15.86 2.81 -22.09
CA ASP A 160 14.46 2.93 -22.51
C ASP A 160 13.70 4.12 -21.90
N LEU A 161 14.39 4.96 -21.14
CA LEU A 161 13.81 6.10 -20.43
C LEU A 161 14.59 7.37 -20.77
N ALA A 162 13.90 8.38 -21.31
CA ALA A 162 14.48 9.68 -21.61
C ALA A 162 13.75 10.79 -20.82
N TYR A 163 14.53 11.60 -20.10
CA TYR A 163 14.06 12.85 -19.49
C TYR A 163 14.53 14.01 -20.37
N ALA A 164 13.64 14.53 -21.20
CA ALA A 164 13.91 15.68 -22.07
C ALA A 164 12.75 16.67 -21.99
N ASP A 165 13.05 17.97 -21.96
CA ASP A 165 12.07 19.06 -22.08
C ASP A 165 10.81 18.88 -21.23
N GLN A 166 10.98 18.53 -19.94
CA GLN A 166 9.89 18.39 -18.99
C GLN A 166 8.95 17.21 -19.27
N LYS A 167 9.38 16.27 -20.12
CA LYS A 167 8.69 15.02 -20.38
C LYS A 167 9.49 13.83 -19.89
N VAL A 168 8.80 12.83 -19.36
CA VAL A 168 9.31 11.46 -19.24
C VAL A 168 8.80 10.70 -20.46
N ASN A 169 9.72 10.16 -21.26
CA ASN A 169 9.38 9.24 -22.34
C ASN A 169 9.92 7.86 -21.96
N ALA A 170 9.01 6.90 -21.77
CA ALA A 170 9.32 5.52 -21.45
C ALA A 170 8.90 4.62 -22.61
N LYS A 171 9.79 3.76 -23.10
CA LYS A 171 9.44 2.72 -24.08
C LYS A 171 8.97 1.47 -23.37
N VAL A 172 7.67 1.35 -23.16
CA VAL A 172 7.09 0.24 -22.40
C VAL A 172 6.80 -0.95 -23.31
N PRO A 173 7.26 -2.17 -22.97
CA PRO A 173 7.04 -3.35 -23.79
C PRO A 173 5.58 -3.84 -23.75
N VAL A 174 5.06 -4.21 -24.92
CA VAL A 174 3.70 -4.72 -25.14
C VAL A 174 3.68 -5.88 -26.14
N CYS A 175 2.60 -6.66 -26.16
CA CYS A 175 2.36 -7.67 -27.19
C CYS A 175 1.50 -7.13 -28.34
N ASP A 176 1.29 -7.91 -29.40
CA ASP A 176 0.50 -7.50 -30.55
C ASP A 176 -1.01 -7.34 -30.26
N ALA A 177 -1.50 -7.94 -29.17
CA ALA A 177 -2.89 -7.85 -28.76
C ALA A 177 -3.24 -6.56 -27.98
N HIS A 178 -2.23 -5.81 -27.52
CA HIS A 178 -2.43 -4.62 -26.69
C HIS A 178 -1.67 -3.43 -27.27
N ASP A 179 -2.37 -2.31 -27.41
CA ASP A 179 -1.77 -1.03 -27.83
C ASP A 179 -1.44 -0.12 -26.65
N ASP A 180 -1.92 -0.46 -25.45
CA ASP A 180 -1.66 0.26 -24.22
C ASP A 180 -0.40 -0.30 -23.52
N GLY A 181 0.62 0.54 -23.34
CA GLY A 181 1.79 0.20 -22.53
C GLY A 181 1.58 0.39 -21.03
N GLY A 182 0.53 1.11 -20.64
CA GLY A 182 0.32 1.59 -19.27
C GLY A 182 0.13 3.09 -19.26
N GLU A 183 -0.14 3.63 -18.07
CA GLU A 183 -0.35 5.06 -17.84
C GLU A 183 0.70 5.56 -16.85
N ILE A 184 1.30 6.72 -17.07
CA ILE A 184 2.18 7.32 -16.06
C ILE A 184 1.34 8.24 -15.18
N LYS A 185 1.43 8.09 -13.87
CA LYS A 185 0.73 8.90 -12.87
C LYS A 185 1.74 9.52 -11.89
N ASP A 186 1.51 10.78 -11.54
CA ASP A 186 2.25 11.51 -10.49
C ASP A 186 1.48 11.31 -9.17
N LEU A 187 1.99 10.40 -8.32
CA LEU A 187 1.36 10.03 -7.06
C LEU A 187 2.19 10.58 -5.92
N HIS A 188 1.77 11.75 -5.45
CA HIS A 188 2.48 12.56 -4.45
C HIS A 188 3.87 13.02 -4.96
N LYS A 189 4.25 14.23 -4.52
CA LYS A 189 5.24 15.14 -5.14
C LYS A 189 6.67 14.60 -5.36
N GLU A 190 6.94 13.33 -5.06
CA GLU A 190 8.29 12.76 -5.00
C GLU A 190 8.47 11.49 -5.84
N ASP A 191 7.41 10.81 -6.32
CA ASP A 191 7.54 9.61 -7.14
C ASP A 191 6.66 9.64 -8.41
N VAL A 192 7.28 9.45 -9.57
CA VAL A 192 6.59 9.18 -10.84
C VAL A 192 6.38 7.67 -10.97
N LEU A 193 5.13 7.24 -11.11
CA LEU A 193 4.79 5.82 -11.21
C LEU A 193 4.30 5.46 -12.63
N LEU A 194 4.81 4.36 -13.18
CA LEU A 194 4.22 3.68 -14.32
C LEU A 194 3.15 2.71 -13.82
N CYS A 195 1.90 2.97 -14.17
CA CYS A 195 0.76 2.15 -13.88
C CYS A 195 0.56 1.07 -14.96
N VAL A 196 0.79 -0.18 -14.59
CA VAL A 196 0.62 -1.36 -15.46
C VAL A 196 -0.54 -2.23 -14.99
N ARG A 197 -1.13 -3.04 -15.87
CA ARG A 197 -2.25 -3.93 -15.52
C ARG A 197 -1.80 -5.36 -15.18
N SER A 198 -0.67 -5.81 -15.72
CA SER A 198 -0.18 -7.16 -15.51
C SER A 198 0.60 -7.29 -14.20
N TRP A 199 0.18 -8.22 -13.35
CA TRP A 199 0.96 -8.59 -12.17
C TRP A 199 2.28 -9.29 -12.54
N GLY A 200 2.26 -10.17 -13.54
CA GLY A 200 3.47 -10.83 -14.03
C GLY A 200 4.55 -9.84 -14.47
N PHE A 201 4.14 -8.76 -15.15
CA PHE A 201 5.05 -7.66 -15.50
C PHE A 201 5.60 -6.95 -14.27
N ALA A 202 4.73 -6.53 -13.35
CA ALA A 202 5.13 -5.81 -12.13
C ALA A 202 6.10 -6.61 -11.26
N LYS A 203 5.86 -7.92 -11.13
CA LYS A 203 6.74 -8.84 -10.42
C LYS A 203 8.11 -8.94 -11.09
N ALA A 204 8.14 -9.19 -12.41
CA ALA A 204 9.38 -9.26 -13.17
C ALA A 204 10.16 -7.94 -13.08
N TYR A 205 9.47 -6.79 -13.19
CA TYR A 205 10.06 -5.47 -13.04
C TYR A 205 10.80 -5.31 -11.71
N ARG A 206 10.20 -5.74 -10.61
CA ARG A 206 10.84 -5.71 -9.28
C ARG A 206 12.08 -6.61 -9.20
N GLU A 207 12.06 -7.76 -9.89
CA GLU A 207 13.19 -8.69 -9.92
C GLU A 207 14.38 -8.11 -10.70
N VAL A 208 14.14 -7.42 -11.84
CA VAL A 208 15.23 -6.78 -12.60
C VAL A 208 15.71 -5.45 -12.01
N ASN A 209 14.88 -4.77 -11.23
CA ASN A 209 15.18 -3.46 -10.63
C ASN A 209 15.20 -3.58 -9.10
N GLU A 210 16.29 -4.15 -8.56
CA GLU A 210 16.45 -4.38 -7.13
C GLU A 210 16.03 -3.16 -6.28
N GLY A 211 15.10 -3.38 -5.34
CA GLY A 211 14.60 -2.33 -4.44
C GLY A 211 13.40 -1.52 -4.95
N ALA A 212 12.87 -1.80 -6.15
CA ALA A 212 11.61 -1.19 -6.61
C ALA A 212 10.40 -1.71 -5.80
N GLN A 213 9.70 -0.82 -5.10
CA GLN A 213 8.44 -1.15 -4.43
C GLN A 213 7.27 -0.98 -5.40
N VAL A 214 6.44 -2.00 -5.56
CA VAL A 214 5.20 -1.93 -6.35
C VAL A 214 4.08 -1.40 -5.47
N THR A 215 3.45 -0.31 -5.90
CA THR A 215 2.32 0.32 -5.20
C THR A 215 1.03 0.04 -5.95
N ILE A 216 -0.10 -0.19 -5.29
CA ILE A 216 -1.39 -0.30 -5.99
C ILE A 216 -2.01 1.09 -6.11
N VAL A 217 -2.29 1.48 -7.33
CA VAL A 217 -2.89 2.77 -7.65
C VAL A 217 -4.37 2.57 -7.95
N ARG A 218 -5.19 3.38 -7.29
CA ARG A 218 -6.64 3.43 -7.50
C ARG A 218 -7.03 4.46 -8.55
#